data_AF-A0A4S4K8R0-F1
#
_entry.id   AF-A0A4S4K8R0-F1
#
_cell.length_a   1.000
_cell.length_b   1.000
_cell.length_c   1.000
_cell.angle_alpha   90.00
_cell.angle_beta   90.00
_cell.angle_gamma   90.00
#
_symmetry.space_group_name_H-M   'P 1'
#
loop_
_entity.id
_entity.type
_entity.pdbx_description
1 polymer ?
#
loop_
_entity_poly.entity_id
_entity_poly.type
_entity_poly.pdbx_seq_one_letter_code
_entity_poly.pdbx_strand_id
1 'polypeptide(L)'
;MKKVKSPVYSAAQGIDQRFAPVVDYFAVAVKQIHSRTGSPEPSPVSAETPKYQYQRAYALSKDLSDQLLSFSTEQINQLKTQNAIVQRATEAAQRVSTVASTSYGAAQEKVHAVSDVMLQELQKVQQSTAALPSQLQSSFNDISVHLSTTITDISTILTSPDPLNEKVHKVRDTVQSRVTPLLEATSIRMQEILDSVRGKAAEAEHEVVSASHGQTNGHA
;
A
#
# COMPACT_ATOMS: atom_id res chain seq x y z
N MET A 1 -0.42 -64.45 -1.37
CA MET A 1 0.04 -63.06 -1.58
C MET A 1 -0.78 -62.10 -0.72
N LYS A 2 -0.39 -61.83 0.53
CA LYS A 2 -1.05 -60.81 1.39
C LYS A 2 -0.12 -60.46 2.55
N LYS A 3 -0.16 -59.20 2.97
CA LYS A 3 0.54 -58.59 4.14
C LYS A 3 1.97 -58.09 3.91
N VAL A 4 2.14 -57.12 3.01
CA VAL A 4 3.29 -56.17 3.10
C VAL A 4 2.84 -54.70 3.01
N LYS A 5 1.61 -54.44 2.57
CA LYS A 5 1.04 -53.07 2.48
C LYS A 5 0.60 -52.47 3.83
N SER A 6 0.37 -53.28 4.87
CA SER A 6 -0.21 -52.84 6.14
C SER A 6 0.73 -52.06 7.08
N PRO A 7 2.02 -52.44 7.24
CA PRO A 7 2.93 -51.72 8.14
C PRO A 7 3.24 -50.31 7.64
N VAL A 8 3.44 -50.17 6.33
CA VAL A 8 3.78 -48.89 5.69
C VAL A 8 2.59 -47.91 5.77
N TYR A 9 1.36 -48.40 5.62
CA TYR A 9 0.16 -47.57 5.74
C TYR A 9 -0.04 -47.00 7.15
N SER A 10 0.18 -47.83 8.18
CA SER A 10 0.09 -47.40 9.58
C SER A 10 1.23 -46.45 9.97
N ALA A 11 2.43 -46.64 9.42
CA ALA A 11 3.57 -45.75 9.66
C ALA A 11 3.35 -44.37 9.03
N ALA A 12 2.88 -44.32 7.78
CA ALA A 12 2.56 -43.07 7.10
C ALA A 12 1.44 -42.28 7.81
N GLN A 13 0.41 -42.97 8.29
CA GLN A 13 -0.67 -42.35 9.06
C GLN A 13 -0.18 -41.82 10.43
N GLY A 14 0.76 -42.52 11.08
CA GLY A 14 1.37 -42.06 12.33
C GLY A 14 2.25 -40.82 12.13
N ILE A 15 3.03 -40.77 11.06
CA ILE A 15 3.86 -39.60 10.70
C ILE A 15 2.95 -38.40 10.39
N ASP A 16 1.90 -38.58 9.61
CA ASP A 16 0.95 -37.52 9.28
C ASP A 16 0.28 -36.91 10.54
N GLN A 17 -0.13 -37.76 11.50
CA GLN A 17 -0.67 -37.31 12.78
C GLN A 17 0.33 -36.51 13.64
N ARG A 18 1.64 -36.75 13.51
CA ARG A 18 2.66 -35.97 14.24
C ARG A 18 2.75 -34.53 13.73
N PHE A 19 2.35 -34.26 12.48
CA PHE A 19 2.31 -32.91 11.92
C PHE A 19 1.01 -32.15 12.19
N ALA A 20 -0.05 -32.83 12.62
CA ALA A 20 -1.33 -32.21 12.96
C ALA A 20 -1.22 -30.96 13.86
N PRO A 21 -0.50 -30.98 15.00
CA PRO A 21 -0.38 -29.80 15.86
C PRO A 21 0.32 -28.61 15.18
N VAL A 22 1.27 -28.88 14.27
CA VAL A 22 1.96 -27.84 13.51
C VAL A 22 1.02 -27.22 12.48
N VAL A 23 0.26 -28.04 11.77
CA VAL A 23 -0.73 -27.58 10.79
C VAL A 23 -1.89 -26.85 11.47
N ASP A 24 -2.28 -27.26 12.68
CA ASP A 24 -3.27 -26.54 13.49
C ASP A 24 -2.76 -25.16 13.92
N TYR A 25 -1.51 -25.07 14.37
CA TYR A 25 -0.91 -23.78 14.71
C TYR A 25 -0.83 -22.86 13.47
N PHE A 26 -0.41 -23.42 12.32
CA PHE A 26 -0.40 -22.69 11.06
C PHE A 26 -1.79 -22.22 10.66
N ALA A 27 -2.82 -23.07 10.79
CA ALA A 27 -4.21 -22.70 10.51
C ALA A 27 -4.69 -21.55 11.40
N VAL A 28 -4.33 -21.55 12.70
CA VAL A 28 -4.65 -20.45 13.62
C VAL A 28 -3.95 -19.16 13.19
N ALA A 29 -2.67 -19.22 12.84
CA ALA A 29 -1.92 -18.05 12.35
C ALA A 29 -2.52 -17.49 11.06
N VAL A 30 -2.84 -18.35 10.10
CA VAL A 30 -3.51 -18.00 8.84
C VAL A 30 -4.86 -17.35 9.13
N LYS A 31 -5.67 -17.91 10.05
CA LYS A 31 -6.95 -17.33 10.46
C LYS A 31 -6.80 -15.94 11.09
N GLN A 32 -5.75 -15.70 11.87
CA GLN A 32 -5.48 -14.36 12.40
C GLN A 32 -5.16 -13.35 11.31
N ILE A 33 -4.47 -13.76 10.24
CA ILE A 33 -4.20 -12.90 9.08
C ILE A 33 -5.49 -12.60 8.32
N HIS A 34 -6.34 -13.61 8.08
CA HIS A 34 -7.67 -13.43 7.48
C HIS A 34 -8.53 -12.41 8.21
N SER A 35 -8.58 -12.50 9.55
CA SER A 35 -9.34 -11.56 10.38
C SER A 35 -8.81 -10.12 10.28
N ARG A 36 -7.55 -9.93 9.88
CA ARG A 36 -6.95 -8.61 9.67
C ARG A 36 -7.14 -8.08 8.25
N THR A 37 -7.18 -8.96 7.25
CA THR A 37 -7.37 -8.59 5.83
C THR A 37 -8.83 -8.45 5.44
N GLY A 38 -9.77 -8.90 6.28
CA GLY A 38 -11.21 -8.76 6.03
C GLY A 38 -11.73 -9.69 4.92
N SER A 39 -10.96 -10.71 4.52
CA SER A 39 -11.41 -11.71 3.55
C SER A 39 -12.62 -12.48 4.09
N PRO A 40 -13.64 -12.75 3.26
CA PRO A 40 -14.74 -13.61 3.65
C PRO A 40 -14.20 -14.99 4.01
N GLU A 41 -14.70 -15.56 5.11
CA GLU A 41 -14.43 -16.94 5.49
C GLU A 41 -14.69 -17.83 4.27
N PRO A 42 -13.75 -18.72 3.88
CA PRO A 42 -13.94 -19.57 2.72
C PRO A 42 -15.26 -20.32 2.90
N SER A 43 -16.21 -20.07 1.99
CA SER A 43 -17.46 -20.81 1.96
C SER A 43 -17.12 -22.30 1.87
N PRO A 44 -17.83 -23.20 2.59
CA PRO A 44 -17.58 -24.62 2.55
C PRO A 44 -18.11 -25.20 1.22
N VAL A 45 -17.51 -24.80 0.10
CA VAL A 45 -17.78 -25.37 -1.21
C VAL A 45 -16.75 -26.47 -1.47
N SER A 46 -17.16 -27.69 -1.13
CA SER A 46 -16.72 -28.95 -1.73
C SER A 46 -15.22 -29.07 -2.04
N ALA A 47 -14.39 -29.19 -1.02
CA ALA A 47 -13.10 -29.87 -1.14
C ALA A 47 -13.10 -31.01 -0.11
N GLU A 48 -12.85 -32.22 -0.58
CA GLU A 48 -12.72 -33.41 0.25
C GLU A 48 -11.90 -33.08 1.52
N THR A 49 -12.39 -33.46 2.70
CA THR A 49 -11.62 -33.29 3.95
C THR A 49 -10.21 -33.84 3.71
N PRO A 50 -9.16 -33.00 3.78
CA PRO A 50 -7.83 -33.40 3.36
C PRO A 50 -7.41 -34.63 4.15
N LYS A 51 -7.10 -35.71 3.43
CA LYS A 51 -6.84 -37.03 4.02
C LYS A 51 -5.53 -37.04 4.81
N TYR A 52 -4.61 -36.14 4.47
CA TYR A 52 -3.30 -36.00 5.08
C TYR A 52 -3.04 -34.54 5.45
N GLN A 53 -2.30 -34.31 6.53
CA GLN A 53 -1.93 -32.98 7.04
C GLN A 53 -1.11 -32.18 6.03
N TYR A 54 -0.29 -32.81 5.18
CA TYR A 54 0.46 -32.08 4.14
C TYR A 54 -0.48 -31.40 3.12
N GLN A 55 -1.61 -32.04 2.80
CA GLN A 55 -2.61 -31.46 1.88
C GLN A 55 -3.28 -30.26 2.52
N ARG A 56 -3.55 -30.36 3.83
CA ARG A 56 -4.12 -29.28 4.62
C ARG A 56 -3.16 -28.10 4.74
N ALA A 57 -1.87 -28.36 5.01
CA ALA A 57 -0.84 -27.33 5.03
C ALA A 57 -0.71 -26.65 3.67
N TYR A 58 -0.67 -27.42 2.58
CA TYR A 58 -0.58 -26.88 1.22
C TYR A 58 -1.79 -25.99 0.87
N ALA A 59 -3.00 -26.43 1.20
CA ALA A 59 -4.22 -25.64 0.98
C ALA A 59 -4.18 -24.32 1.77
N LEU A 60 -3.77 -24.37 3.04
CA LEU A 60 -3.61 -23.17 3.87
C LEU A 60 -2.55 -22.21 3.33
N SER A 61 -1.43 -22.72 2.83
CA SER A 61 -0.38 -21.90 2.22
C SER A 61 -0.82 -21.26 0.91
N LYS A 62 -1.54 -22.01 0.07
CA LYS A 62 -2.08 -21.50 -1.19
C LYS A 62 -3.12 -20.41 -0.95
N ASP A 63 -4.04 -20.64 -0.02
CA ASP A 63 -5.06 -19.67 0.36
C ASP A 63 -4.44 -18.39 0.94
N LEU A 64 -3.45 -18.51 1.83
CA LEU A 64 -2.69 -17.37 2.33
C LEU A 64 -2.00 -16.61 1.19
N SER A 65 -1.36 -17.33 0.26
CA SER A 65 -0.68 -16.72 -0.90
C SER A 65 -1.66 -15.96 -1.80
N ASP A 66 -2.78 -16.58 -2.17
CA ASP A 66 -3.79 -15.96 -3.04
C ASP A 66 -4.34 -14.67 -2.40
N GLN A 67 -4.51 -14.65 -1.08
CA GLN A 67 -4.94 -13.47 -0.34
C GLN A 67 -3.88 -12.38 -0.26
N LEU A 68 -2.63 -12.74 0.02
CA LEU A 68 -1.53 -11.78 0.05
C LEU A 68 -1.33 -11.14 -1.33
N LEU A 69 -1.45 -11.91 -2.40
CA LEU A 69 -1.36 -11.42 -3.78
C LEU A 69 -2.53 -10.48 -4.13
N SER A 70 -3.76 -10.86 -3.78
CA SER A 70 -4.96 -10.02 -3.93
C SER A 70 -4.80 -8.68 -3.20
N PHE A 71 -4.46 -8.73 -1.92
CA PHE A 71 -4.32 -7.56 -1.07
C PHE A 71 -3.18 -6.65 -1.54
N SER A 72 -2.04 -7.23 -1.93
CA SER A 72 -0.90 -6.49 -2.48
C SER A 72 -1.27 -5.80 -3.80
N THR A 73 -1.99 -6.49 -4.68
CA THR A 73 -2.43 -5.92 -5.96
C THR A 73 -3.37 -4.73 -5.75
N GLU A 74 -4.31 -4.85 -4.82
CA GLU A 74 -5.22 -3.77 -4.46
C GLU A 74 -4.46 -2.58 -3.85
N GLN A 75 -3.53 -2.81 -2.93
CA GLN A 75 -2.68 -1.75 -2.37
C GLN A 75 -1.85 -1.04 -3.44
N ILE A 76 -1.28 -1.79 -4.38
CA ILE A 76 -0.52 -1.21 -5.49
C ILE A 76 -1.43 -0.35 -6.37
N ASN A 77 -2.65 -0.80 -6.66
CA ASN A 77 -3.62 -0.04 -7.46
C ASN A 77 -4.08 1.23 -6.73
N GLN A 78 -4.28 1.14 -5.41
CA GLN A 78 -4.54 2.31 -4.57
C GLN A 78 -3.38 3.30 -4.69
N LEU A 79 -2.15 2.88 -4.36
CA LEU A 79 -0.95 3.74 -4.45
C LEU A 79 -0.75 4.38 -5.84
N LYS A 80 -1.01 3.64 -6.92
CA LYS A 80 -0.99 4.21 -8.30
C LYS A 80 -2.04 5.32 -8.48
N THR A 81 -3.26 5.09 -8.00
CA THR A 81 -4.32 6.10 -8.04
C THR A 81 -3.92 7.35 -7.25
N GLN A 82 -3.25 7.18 -6.11
CA GLN A 82 -2.77 8.29 -5.27
C GLN A 82 -1.64 9.08 -5.94
N ASN A 83 -0.73 8.38 -6.63
CA ASN A 83 0.33 9.02 -7.41
C ASN A 83 -0.25 9.98 -8.45
N ALA A 84 -1.36 9.62 -9.11
CA ALA A 84 -2.04 10.51 -10.04
C ALA A 84 -2.63 11.77 -9.36
N ILE A 85 -3.07 11.69 -8.10
CA ILE A 85 -3.51 12.86 -7.33
C ILE A 85 -2.32 13.78 -7.04
N VAL A 86 -1.20 13.21 -6.58
CA VAL A 86 0.02 13.99 -6.31
C VAL A 86 0.58 14.63 -7.58
N GLN A 87 0.59 13.93 -8.71
CA GLN A 87 0.98 14.50 -10.00
C GLN A 87 0.12 15.71 -10.36
N ARG A 88 -1.21 15.62 -10.23
CA ARG A 88 -2.11 16.77 -10.48
C ARG A 88 -1.86 17.93 -9.54
N ALA A 89 -1.60 17.67 -8.26
CA ALA A 89 -1.21 18.70 -7.31
C ALA A 89 0.11 19.38 -7.71
N THR A 90 1.09 18.61 -8.18
CA THR A 90 2.37 19.12 -8.68
C THR A 90 2.19 20.00 -9.91
N GLU A 91 1.40 19.56 -10.89
CA GLU A 91 1.07 20.35 -12.07
C GLU A 91 0.32 21.64 -11.70
N ALA A 92 -0.58 21.59 -10.70
CA ALA A 92 -1.28 22.78 -10.21
C ALA A 92 -0.30 23.77 -9.58
N ALA A 93 0.61 23.29 -8.72
CA ALA A 93 1.67 24.10 -8.13
C ALA A 93 2.59 24.75 -9.17
N GLN A 94 3.00 24.01 -10.20
CA GLN A 94 3.80 24.54 -11.32
C GLN A 94 3.04 25.59 -12.13
N ARG A 95 1.73 25.40 -12.36
CA ARG A 95 0.86 26.39 -13.01
C ARG A 95 0.76 27.67 -12.18
N VAL A 96 0.57 27.57 -10.86
CA VAL A 96 0.60 28.74 -9.96
C VAL A 96 1.93 29.48 -10.09
N SER A 97 3.05 28.77 -9.99
CA SER A 97 4.39 29.37 -10.09
C SER A 97 4.59 30.08 -11.44
N THR A 98 4.13 29.48 -12.55
CA THR A 98 4.27 30.06 -13.89
C THR A 98 3.40 31.31 -14.07
N VAL A 99 2.13 31.24 -13.68
CA VAL A 99 1.19 32.37 -13.81
C VAL A 99 1.59 33.52 -12.88
N ALA A 100 2.04 33.22 -11.67
CA ALA A 100 2.55 34.23 -10.72
C ALA A 100 3.88 34.85 -11.16
N SER A 101 4.70 34.14 -11.95
CA SER A 101 5.96 34.68 -12.48
C SER A 101 5.77 35.57 -13.70
N THR A 102 4.65 35.43 -14.40
CA THR A 102 4.36 36.12 -15.67
C THR A 102 3.41 37.31 -15.51
N SER A 103 3.02 37.64 -14.27
CA SER A 103 1.81 38.42 -14.04
C SER A 103 1.96 39.92 -14.30
N TYR A 104 1.45 40.36 -15.45
CA TYR A 104 0.94 41.73 -15.68
C TYR A 104 -0.60 41.69 -15.70
N GLY A 105 -1.26 42.50 -14.85
CA GLY A 105 -2.71 42.78 -14.87
C GLY A 105 -3.63 41.56 -14.79
N ALA A 106 -4.15 41.09 -15.95
CA ALA A 106 -5.16 40.02 -16.06
C ALA A 106 -4.70 38.62 -15.58
N ALA A 107 -3.40 38.45 -15.29
CA ALA A 107 -2.86 37.22 -14.72
C ALA A 107 -3.15 37.07 -13.22
N GLN A 108 -3.44 38.15 -12.48
CA GLN A 108 -3.58 38.10 -11.02
C GLN A 108 -4.87 37.38 -10.58
N GLU A 109 -6.00 37.61 -11.27
CA GLU A 109 -7.24 36.82 -11.05
C GLU A 109 -7.04 35.34 -11.40
N LYS A 110 -6.23 35.06 -12.43
CA LYS A 110 -5.86 33.68 -12.80
C LYS A 110 -5.02 33.00 -11.72
N VAL A 111 -4.12 33.72 -11.04
CA VAL A 111 -3.37 33.15 -9.90
C VAL A 111 -4.33 32.72 -8.80
N HIS A 112 -5.32 33.52 -8.46
CA HIS A 112 -6.34 33.15 -7.47
C HIS A 112 -7.09 31.88 -7.86
N ALA A 113 -7.65 31.83 -9.07
CA ALA A 113 -8.39 30.66 -9.55
C ALA A 113 -7.52 29.38 -9.61
N VAL A 114 -6.27 29.50 -10.07
CA VAL A 114 -5.35 28.35 -10.13
C VAL A 114 -4.88 27.93 -8.72
N SER A 115 -4.78 28.88 -7.78
CA SER A 115 -4.44 28.58 -6.38
C SER A 115 -5.58 27.84 -5.67
N ASP A 116 -6.83 28.17 -5.97
CA ASP A 116 -8.00 27.43 -5.46
C ASP A 116 -8.01 25.98 -5.98
N VAL A 117 -7.72 25.78 -7.27
CA VAL A 117 -7.57 24.43 -7.84
C VAL A 117 -6.44 23.67 -7.16
N MET A 118 -5.30 24.33 -6.92
CA MET A 118 -4.18 23.72 -6.21
C MET A 118 -4.57 23.34 -4.77
N LEU A 119 -5.25 24.22 -4.02
CA LEU A 119 -5.75 23.92 -2.68
C LEU A 119 -6.67 22.70 -2.68
N GLN A 120 -7.56 22.60 -3.66
CA GLN A 120 -8.44 21.46 -3.81
C GLN A 120 -7.67 20.16 -4.07
N GLU A 121 -6.63 20.18 -4.91
CA GLU A 121 -5.79 19.00 -5.13
C GLU A 121 -4.94 18.65 -3.89
N LEU A 122 -4.41 19.63 -3.16
CA LEU A 122 -3.70 19.38 -1.90
C LEU A 122 -4.61 18.75 -0.83
N GLN A 123 -5.86 19.18 -0.74
CA GLN A 123 -6.86 18.55 0.13
C GLN A 123 -7.17 17.11 -0.31
N LYS A 124 -7.24 16.84 -1.62
CA LYS A 124 -7.40 15.47 -2.13
C LYS A 124 -6.20 14.59 -1.79
N VAL A 125 -4.97 15.12 -1.87
CA VAL A 125 -3.76 14.40 -1.42
C VAL A 125 -3.90 14.05 0.06
N GLN A 126 -4.29 14.99 0.91
CA GLN A 126 -4.48 14.76 2.34
C GLN A 126 -5.52 13.66 2.62
N GLN A 127 -6.71 13.76 1.99
CA GLN A 127 -7.78 12.76 2.16
C GLN A 127 -7.35 11.39 1.65
N SER A 128 -6.65 11.34 0.52
CA SER A 128 -6.17 10.08 -0.05
C SER A 128 -5.12 9.40 0.83
N THR A 129 -4.24 10.19 1.46
CA THR A 129 -3.26 9.68 2.42
C THR A 129 -3.95 9.14 3.67
N ALA A 130 -5.03 9.79 4.14
CA ALA A 130 -5.83 9.31 5.26
C ALA A 130 -6.65 8.04 4.94
N ALA A 131 -6.94 7.78 3.66
CA ALA A 131 -7.61 6.56 3.22
C ALA A 131 -6.66 5.35 3.09
N LEU A 132 -5.34 5.56 3.21
CA LEU A 132 -4.38 4.46 3.19
C LEU A 132 -4.57 3.52 4.40
N PRO A 133 -4.17 2.24 4.28
CA PRO A 133 -4.05 1.34 5.42
C PRO A 133 -3.19 1.96 6.53
N SER A 134 -3.56 1.74 7.80
CA SER A 134 -2.89 2.31 8.98
C SER A 134 -1.38 2.06 9.03
N GLN A 135 -0.93 0.91 8.51
CA GLN A 135 0.48 0.56 8.37
C GLN A 135 1.24 1.57 7.50
N LEU A 136 0.61 2.09 6.45
CA LEU A 136 1.20 3.07 5.54
C LEU A 136 0.97 4.51 6.01
N GLN A 137 -0.15 4.81 6.69
CA GLN A 137 -0.43 6.15 7.22
C GLN A 137 0.70 6.70 8.09
N SER A 138 1.35 5.83 8.87
CA SER A 138 2.51 6.18 9.72
C SER A 138 3.64 6.83 8.92
N SER A 139 3.91 6.33 7.71
CA SER A 139 4.97 6.82 6.83
C SER A 139 4.66 8.20 6.22
N PHE A 140 3.40 8.63 6.28
CA PHE A 140 2.93 9.91 5.76
C PHE A 140 2.45 10.88 6.83
N ASN A 141 2.65 10.59 8.13
CA ASN A 141 2.17 11.44 9.20
C ASN A 141 2.79 12.85 9.12
N ASP A 142 4.13 12.93 9.04
CA ASP A 142 4.85 14.19 8.91
C ASP A 142 4.40 14.97 7.66
N ILE A 143 4.27 14.28 6.51
CA ILE A 143 3.78 14.87 5.26
C ILE A 143 2.38 15.44 5.45
N SER A 144 1.48 14.72 6.12
CA SER A 144 0.10 15.15 6.36
C SER A 144 0.04 16.39 7.26
N VAL A 145 0.88 16.46 8.29
CA VAL A 145 0.99 17.64 9.17
C VAL A 145 1.50 18.86 8.41
N HIS A 146 2.57 18.70 7.63
CA HIS A 146 3.13 19.78 6.83
C HIS A 146 2.18 20.25 5.72
N LEU A 147 1.47 19.32 5.08
CA LEU A 147 0.47 19.61 4.06
C LEU A 147 -0.71 20.40 4.64
N SER A 148 -1.20 20.02 5.83
CA SER A 148 -2.28 20.73 6.52
C SER A 148 -1.89 22.18 6.86
N THR A 149 -0.68 22.37 7.36
CA THR A 149 -0.12 23.71 7.63
C THR A 149 -0.04 24.52 6.34
N THR A 150 0.47 23.93 5.26
CA THR A 150 0.63 24.62 3.96
C THR A 150 -0.71 25.01 3.33
N ILE A 151 -1.73 24.15 3.42
CA ILE A 151 -3.10 24.46 2.99
C ILE A 151 -3.64 25.67 3.77
N THR A 152 -3.41 25.71 5.08
CA THR A 152 -3.85 26.82 5.95
C THR A 152 -3.11 28.11 5.62
N ASP A 153 -1.80 28.05 5.39
CA ASP A 153 -0.96 29.20 5.02
C ASP A 153 -1.44 29.83 3.70
N ILE A 154 -1.63 29.01 2.66
CA ILE A 154 -2.09 29.48 1.35
C ILE A 154 -3.50 30.06 1.46
N SER A 155 -4.40 29.40 2.19
CA SER A 155 -5.75 29.93 2.43
C SER A 155 -5.70 31.29 3.11
N THR A 156 -4.86 31.44 4.16
CA THR A 156 -4.68 32.70 4.88
C THR A 156 -4.16 33.82 3.98
N ILE A 157 -3.18 33.50 3.10
CA ILE A 157 -2.66 34.46 2.11
C ILE A 157 -3.76 34.89 1.13
N LEU A 158 -4.56 33.94 0.63
CA LEU A 158 -5.64 34.24 -0.31
C LEU A 158 -6.75 35.07 0.34
N THR A 159 -7.01 34.91 1.64
CA THR A 159 -8.03 35.68 2.37
C THR A 159 -7.53 36.95 3.06
N SER A 160 -6.22 37.23 3.04
CA SER A 160 -5.65 38.43 3.68
C SER A 160 -6.20 39.74 3.09
N PRO A 161 -6.14 40.88 3.80
CA PRO A 161 -6.52 42.18 3.24
C PRO A 161 -5.45 42.78 2.30
N ASP A 162 -4.35 42.06 2.04
CA ASP A 162 -3.21 42.55 1.26
C ASP A 162 -3.59 42.88 -0.20
N PRO A 163 -2.91 43.83 -0.85
CA PRO A 163 -3.10 44.08 -2.28
C PRO A 163 -2.80 42.82 -3.11
N LEU A 164 -3.54 42.64 -4.20
CA LEU A 164 -3.50 41.44 -5.04
C LEU A 164 -2.08 41.06 -5.49
N ASN A 165 -1.23 42.04 -5.76
CA ASN A 165 0.16 41.82 -6.13
C ASN A 165 0.98 41.15 -5.01
N GLU A 166 0.82 41.60 -3.77
CA GLU A 166 1.51 41.01 -2.62
C GLU A 166 1.03 39.59 -2.33
N LYS A 167 -0.29 39.33 -2.49
CA LYS A 167 -0.86 37.98 -2.39
C LYS A 167 -0.22 37.03 -3.38
N VAL A 168 -0.12 37.45 -4.65
CA VAL A 168 0.48 36.64 -5.72
C VAL A 168 1.93 36.28 -5.40
N HIS A 169 2.73 37.24 -4.91
CA HIS A 169 4.10 36.98 -4.47
C HIS A 169 4.16 36.00 -3.29
N LYS A 170 3.37 36.24 -2.23
CA LYS A 170 3.31 35.35 -1.06
C LYS A 170 2.87 33.92 -1.42
N VAL A 171 1.87 33.78 -2.28
CA VAL A 171 1.42 32.47 -2.79
C VAL A 171 2.55 31.79 -3.54
N ARG A 172 3.18 32.48 -4.50
CA ARG A 172 4.30 31.93 -5.27
C ARG A 172 5.41 31.44 -4.35
N ASP A 173 5.83 32.27 -3.39
CA ASP A 173 6.92 31.94 -2.47
C ASP A 173 6.56 30.74 -1.60
N THR A 174 5.32 30.69 -1.12
CA THR A 174 4.81 29.55 -0.32
C THR A 174 4.75 28.27 -1.15
N VAL A 175 4.33 28.37 -2.42
CA VAL A 175 4.29 27.21 -3.33
C VAL A 175 5.70 26.68 -3.61
N GLN A 176 6.65 27.56 -3.94
CA GLN A 176 8.01 27.16 -4.25
C GLN A 176 8.75 26.62 -3.03
N SER A 177 8.57 27.24 -1.85
CA SER A 177 9.31 26.87 -0.64
C SER A 177 8.71 25.71 0.14
N ARG A 178 7.38 25.50 0.06
CA ARG A 178 6.67 24.49 0.86
C ARG A 178 5.95 23.46 0.02
N VAL A 179 5.13 23.87 -0.95
CA VAL A 179 4.29 22.91 -1.70
C VAL A 179 5.12 21.98 -2.57
N THR A 180 6.03 22.52 -3.39
CA THR A 180 6.87 21.72 -4.28
C THR A 180 7.69 20.65 -3.52
N PRO A 181 8.49 20.98 -2.49
CA PRO A 181 9.28 19.97 -1.80
C PRO A 181 8.40 18.95 -1.05
N LEU A 182 7.22 19.33 -0.57
CA LEU A 182 6.29 18.39 0.07
C LEU A 182 5.71 17.38 -0.93
N LEU A 183 5.32 17.83 -2.12
CA LEU A 183 4.80 16.93 -3.16
C LEU A 183 5.89 15.99 -3.69
N GLU A 184 7.13 16.48 -3.83
CA GLU A 184 8.28 15.64 -4.16
C GLU A 184 8.56 14.59 -3.08
N ALA A 185 8.62 14.99 -1.81
CA ALA A 185 8.80 14.06 -0.70
C ALA A 185 7.69 12.99 -0.66
N THR A 186 6.44 13.39 -0.94
CA THR A 186 5.31 12.45 -1.03
C THR A 186 5.49 11.47 -2.19
N SER A 187 5.93 11.94 -3.36
CA SER A 187 6.21 11.08 -4.51
C SER A 187 7.34 10.09 -4.23
N ILE A 188 8.44 10.54 -3.61
CA ILE A 188 9.57 9.68 -3.24
C ILE A 188 9.11 8.61 -2.25
N ARG A 189 8.40 9.00 -1.18
CA ARG A 189 7.86 8.04 -0.19
C ARG A 189 6.95 7.00 -0.83
N MET A 190 6.10 7.40 -1.77
CA MET A 190 5.26 6.43 -2.50
C MET A 190 6.08 5.45 -3.34
N GLN A 191 7.13 5.91 -4.01
CA GLN A 191 8.03 5.04 -4.77
C GLN A 191 8.76 4.05 -3.86
N GLU A 192 9.30 4.51 -2.73
CA GLU A 192 9.95 3.65 -1.73
C GLU A 192 9.01 2.54 -1.22
N ILE A 193 7.74 2.89 -0.95
CA ILE A 193 6.73 1.92 -0.51
C ILE A 193 6.41 0.93 -1.63
N LEU A 194 6.22 1.40 -2.86
CA LEU A 194 5.95 0.54 -4.01
C LEU A 194 7.10 -0.44 -4.27
N ASP A 195 8.35 0.04 -4.19
CA ASP A 195 9.54 -0.79 -4.36
C ASP A 195 9.68 -1.80 -3.22
N SER A 196 9.37 -1.40 -1.97
CA SER A 196 9.37 -2.31 -0.82
C SER A 196 8.30 -3.42 -0.96
N VAL A 197 7.09 -3.07 -1.40
CA VAL A 197 6.01 -4.04 -1.63
C VAL A 197 6.39 -5.01 -2.76
N ARG A 198 6.98 -4.50 -3.85
CA ARG A 198 7.42 -5.32 -4.97
C ARG A 198 8.59 -6.23 -4.60
N GLY A 199 9.54 -5.75 -3.81
CA GLY A 199 10.67 -6.54 -3.29
C GLY A 199 10.19 -7.69 -2.42
N LYS A 200 9.27 -7.43 -1.48
CA LYS A 200 8.68 -8.46 -0.62
C LYS A 200 7.90 -9.51 -1.39
N ALA A 201 7.21 -9.13 -2.47
CA ALA A 201 6.52 -10.08 -3.32
C ALA A 201 7.50 -11.04 -4.04
N ALA A 202 8.63 -10.53 -4.52
CA ALA A 202 9.66 -11.34 -5.18
C ALA A 202 10.39 -12.29 -4.19
N GLU A 203 10.63 -11.83 -2.96
CA GLU A 203 11.22 -12.66 -1.90
C GLU A 203 10.29 -13.81 -1.49
N ALA A 204 8.99 -13.53 -1.36
CA ALA A 204 7.99 -14.54 -1.04
C ALA A 204 7.96 -15.67 -2.10
N GLU A 205 8.03 -15.33 -3.40
CA GLU A 205 8.09 -16.33 -4.48
C GLU A 205 9.36 -17.21 -4.41
N HIS A 206 10.49 -16.64 -4.02
CA HIS A 206 11.77 -17.37 -3.98
C HIS A 206 11.85 -18.34 -2.78
N GLU A 207 11.26 -17.96 -1.63
CA GLU A 207 11.28 -18.78 -0.42
C GLU A 207 10.37 -20.03 -0.54
N VAL A 208 9.24 -19.93 -1.26
CA VAL A 208 8.37 -21.10 -1.51
C VAL A 208 9.06 -22.13 -2.44
N VAL A 209 9.85 -21.66 -3.41
CA VAL A 209 10.57 -22.54 -4.34
C VAL A 209 11.72 -23.27 -3.64
N SER A 210 12.47 -22.60 -2.77
CA SER A 210 13.53 -23.24 -1.96
C SER A 210 12.98 -24.21 -0.91
N ALA A 211 11.83 -23.92 -0.29
CA ALA A 211 11.18 -24.85 0.64
C ALA A 211 10.72 -26.15 -0.06
N SER A 212 10.36 -26.10 -1.35
CA SER A 212 9.99 -27.30 -2.13
C SER A 212 11.17 -28.18 -2.55
N HIS A 213 12.40 -27.62 -2.62
CA HIS A 213 13.60 -28.34 -3.10
C HIS A 213 14.53 -28.85 -1.98
N GLY A 214 14.18 -28.64 -0.70
CA GLY A 214 15.01 -29.04 0.46
C GLY A 214 14.82 -30.47 0.96
N GLN A 215 13.94 -31.29 0.37
CA GLN A 215 13.62 -32.64 0.86
C GLN A 215 14.06 -33.77 -0.10
N THR A 216 15.26 -33.68 -0.65
CA THR A 216 15.97 -34.87 -1.17
C THR A 216 17.44 -34.77 -0.80
N ASN A 217 17.83 -35.26 0.37
CA ASN A 217 19.02 -36.10 0.51
C ASN A 217 19.22 -36.52 1.97
N GLY A 218 19.05 -37.81 2.21
CA GLY A 218 19.38 -38.44 3.47
C GLY A 218 18.85 -39.87 3.53
N HIS A 219 19.50 -40.81 2.86
CA HIS A 219 20.18 -41.93 3.53
C HIS A 219 20.70 -43.02 2.57
N ALA A 220 21.89 -43.48 2.92
CA ALA A 220 22.61 -44.72 2.55
C ALA A 220 23.37 -44.72 1.23
#